data_AF-A0A151E5N2-F1
#
_entry.id   AF-A0A151E5N2-F1
#
_cell.length_a   1.000
_cell.length_b   1.000
_cell.length_c   1.000
_cell.angle_alpha   90.00
_cell.angle_beta   90.00
_cell.angle_gamma   90.00
#
_symmetry.space_group_name_H-M   'P 1'
#
loop_
_entity.id
_entity.type
_entity.pdbx_description
1 polymer ?
#
loop_
_entity_poly.entity_id
_entity_poly.type
_entity_poly.pdbx_seq_one_letter_code
_entity_poly.pdbx_strand_id
1 'polypeptide(L)'
;MNLRFDLMTELYAKEVIDIFNYYITHSFAAYPESPMPYQFYNKFLEITKGYPAFIIKNSDSGKVIGFVFYDRIIPFQYFGRQQKLPIFW
;
A
#
# COMPACT_ATOMS: atom_id res chain seq x y z
N MET A 1 17.23 0.62 -15.33
CA MET A 1 16.19 1.17 -14.44
C MET A 1 16.72 1.09 -13.02
N ASN A 2 17.14 2.23 -12.47
CA ASN A 2 17.67 2.29 -11.12
C ASN A 2 16.55 2.54 -10.12
N LEU A 3 16.43 1.70 -9.09
CA LEU A 3 15.38 1.84 -8.07
C LEU A 3 15.92 2.52 -6.82
N ARG A 4 15.13 3.43 -6.25
CA ARG A 4 15.42 4.11 -4.99
C ARG A 4 14.22 3.99 -4.06
N PHE A 5 14.48 3.78 -2.78
CA PHE A 5 13.48 3.73 -1.73
C PHE A 5 13.56 5.01 -0.89
N ASP A 6 12.44 5.72 -0.79
CA ASP A 6 12.29 6.85 0.14
C ASP A 6 11.20 6.53 1.15
N LEU A 7 11.20 7.22 2.30
CA LEU A 7 10.14 7.09 3.29
C LEU A 7 8.80 7.54 2.71
N MET A 8 7.74 6.83 3.11
CA MET A 8 6.38 7.20 2.79
C MET A 8 5.96 8.42 3.62
N THR A 9 5.78 9.56 2.95
CA THR A 9 5.38 10.86 3.54
C THR A 9 4.20 11.44 2.78
N GLU A 10 3.49 12.40 3.38
CA GLU A 10 2.32 13.09 2.78
C GLU A 10 2.56 13.64 1.36
N LEU A 11 3.80 14.00 1.02
CA LEU A 11 4.19 14.45 -0.32
C LEU A 11 3.86 13.45 -1.44
N TYR A 12 3.83 12.15 -1.13
CA TYR A 12 3.59 11.07 -2.11
C TYR A 12 2.16 10.53 -2.04
N ALA A 13 1.26 11.19 -1.32
CA ALA A 13 -0.09 10.70 -1.08
C ALA A 13 -0.86 10.44 -2.39
N LYS A 14 -0.74 11.36 -3.34
CA LYS A 14 -1.44 11.26 -4.63
C LYS A 14 -0.92 10.07 -5.43
N GLU A 15 0.39 9.97 -5.62
CA GLU A 15 1.01 8.91 -6.42
C GLU A 15 0.76 7.52 -5.82
N VAL A 16 0.79 7.40 -4.49
CA VAL A 16 0.51 6.12 -3.81
C VAL A 16 -0.95 5.71 -4.01
N ILE A 17 -1.91 6.63 -3.85
CA ILE A 17 -3.33 6.32 -4.05
C ILE A 17 -3.64 6.07 -5.52
N ASP A 18 -3.00 6.76 -6.46
CA ASP A 18 -3.15 6.49 -7.90
C ASP A 18 -2.72 5.05 -8.23
N ILE A 19 -1.57 4.60 -7.69
CA ILE A 19 -1.09 3.22 -7.86
C ILE A 19 -2.04 2.23 -7.17
N PHE A 20 -2.51 2.53 -5.97
CA PHE A 20 -3.46 1.69 -5.24
C PHE A 20 -4.79 1.53 -5.99
N ASN A 21 -5.34 2.62 -6.53
CA ASN A 21 -6.56 2.62 -7.33
C ASN A 21 -6.39 1.92 -8.67
N TYR A 22 -5.19 1.99 -9.26
CA TYR A 22 -4.86 1.19 -10.43
C TYR A 22 -4.99 -0.30 -10.12
N TYR A 23 -4.47 -0.77 -8.97
CA TYR A 23 -4.63 -2.15 -8.55
C TYR A 23 -6.08 -2.52 -8.22
N ILE A 24 -6.86 -1.65 -7.58
CA ILE A 24 -8.31 -1.88 -7.38
C ILE A 24 -9.01 -2.15 -8.71
N THR A 25 -8.74 -1.33 -9.72
CA THR A 25 -9.46 -1.39 -11.00
C THR A 25 -8.98 -2.52 -11.91
N HIS A 26 -7.69 -2.89 -11.83
CA HIS A 26 -7.04 -3.76 -12.82
C HIS A 26 -6.54 -5.10 -12.25
N SER A 27 -6.70 -5.36 -10.95
CA SER A 27 -6.27 -6.62 -10.33
C SER A 27 -7.44 -7.35 -9.66
N PHE A 28 -7.36 -8.68 -9.59
CA PHE A 28 -8.29 -9.52 -8.84
C PHE A 28 -7.92 -9.64 -7.35
N ALA A 29 -7.05 -8.76 -6.85
CA ALA A 29 -6.67 -8.77 -5.45
C ALA A 29 -7.86 -8.34 -4.57
N ALA A 30 -7.86 -8.76 -3.31
CA ALA A 30 -8.93 -8.50 -2.34
C ALA A 30 -8.94 -7.02 -1.88
N TYR A 31 -9.12 -6.12 -2.83
CA TYR A 31 -9.24 -4.68 -2.62
C TYR A 31 -10.72 -4.26 -2.66
N PRO A 32 -11.06 -3.06 -2.15
CA PRO A 32 -12.42 -2.52 -2.24
C PRO A 32 -12.95 -2.55 -3.68
N GLU A 33 -14.27 -2.67 -3.85
CA GLU A 33 -14.89 -2.71 -5.19
C GLU A 33 -14.77 -1.38 -5.96
N SER A 34 -14.42 -0.29 -5.27
CA SER A 34 -14.32 1.05 -5.86
C SER A 34 -13.00 1.76 -5.53
N PRO A 35 -12.50 2.64 -6.42
CA PRO A 35 -11.33 3.47 -6.15
C PRO A 35 -11.51 4.33 -4.90
N MET A 36 -10.43 4.46 -4.13
CA MET A 36 -10.42 5.21 -2.88
C MET A 36 -10.08 6.69 -3.11
N PRO A 37 -10.66 7.61 -2.32
CA PRO A 37 -10.29 9.01 -2.36
C PRO A 37 -8.86 9.22 -1.86
N TYR A 38 -8.19 10.30 -2.28
CA TYR A 38 -6.83 10.62 -1.83
C TYR A 38 -6.69 10.75 -0.32
N GLN A 39 -7.76 11.16 0.38
CA GLN A 39 -7.81 11.25 1.84
C GLN A 39 -7.61 9.89 2.52
N PHE A 40 -7.87 8.78 1.82
CA PHE A 40 -7.64 7.44 2.33
C PHE A 40 -6.16 7.17 2.61
N TYR A 41 -5.24 7.95 2.03
CA TYR A 41 -3.82 7.88 2.35
C TYR A 41 -3.52 8.10 3.83
N ASN A 42 -4.33 8.91 4.53
CA ASN A 42 -4.18 9.10 5.98
C ASN A 42 -4.32 7.78 6.74
N LYS A 43 -5.14 6.85 6.23
CA LYS A 43 -5.26 5.52 6.82
C LYS A 43 -3.97 4.73 6.66
N PHE A 44 -3.26 4.87 5.55
CA PHE A 44 -1.95 4.23 5.36
C PHE A 44 -0.92 4.77 6.35
N LEU A 45 -0.88 6.08 6.57
CA LEU A 45 -0.01 6.67 7.60
C LEU A 45 -0.36 6.19 9.01
N GLU A 46 -1.65 5.98 9.31
CA GLU A 46 -2.11 5.49 10.60
C GLU A 46 -1.70 4.03 10.85
N ILE A 47 -1.96 3.12 9.88
CA ILE A 47 -1.67 1.69 10.03
C ILE A 47 -0.17 1.40 10.01
N THR A 48 0.60 2.19 9.26
CA THR A 48 2.06 2.06 9.19
C THR A 48 2.78 2.80 10.31
N LYS A 49 2.05 3.49 11.20
CA LYS A 49 2.66 4.23 12.31
C LYS A 49 3.46 3.30 13.22
N GLY A 50 4.78 3.52 13.26
CA GLY A 50 5.72 2.69 14.03
C GLY A 50 6.28 1.49 13.27
N TYR A 51 5.95 1.35 11.97
CA TYR A 51 6.49 0.33 11.09
C TYR A 51 7.17 0.97 9.87
N PRO A 52 8.15 0.29 9.25
CA PRO A 52 8.76 0.79 8.03
C PRO A 52 7.75 0.85 6.86
N ALA A 53 7.61 2.03 6.26
CA ALA A 53 6.82 2.26 5.06
C ALA A 53 7.63 3.07 4.05
N PHE A 54 7.69 2.56 2.82
CA PHE A 54 8.54 3.10 1.77
C PHE A 54 7.78 3.27 0.47
N ILE A 55 8.22 4.24 -0.32
CA ILE A 55 7.85 4.40 -1.72
C ILE A 55 9.03 4.00 -2.59
N ILE A 56 8.73 3.42 -3.75
CA ILE A 56 9.70 2.96 -4.73
C ILE A 56 9.69 3.96 -5.88
N LYS A 57 10.83 4.57 -6.15
CA LYS A 57 11.03 5.50 -7.25
C LYS A 57 11.95 4.92 -8.31
N ASN A 58 11.66 5.27 -9.54
CA ASN A 58 12.64 5.19 -10.62
C ASN A 58 13.59 6.39 -10.49
N SER A 59 14.87 6.12 -10.26
CA SER A 59 15.91 7.15 -10.05
C SER A 59 16.16 7.97 -11.32
N ASP A 60 15.89 7.39 -12.49
CA ASP A 60 16.15 8.03 -13.78
C ASP A 60 15.05 9.06 -14.11
N SER A 61 13.80 8.82 -13.69
CA SER A 61 12.65 9.71 -13.96
C SER A 61 12.12 10.46 -12.73
N GLY A 62 12.53 10.08 -11.53
CA GLY A 62 12.01 10.58 -10.26
C GLY A 62 10.58 10.12 -9.93
N LYS A 63 9.93 9.36 -10.82
CA LYS A 63 8.53 8.95 -10.67
C LYS A 63 8.39 7.84 -9.64
N VAL A 64 7.37 7.94 -8.80
CA VAL A 64 6.94 6.84 -7.91
C VAL A 64 6.29 5.76 -8.76
N ILE A 65 6.78 4.54 -8.63
CA ILE A 65 6.32 3.36 -9.40
C ILE A 65 5.72 2.28 -8.51
N GLY A 66 5.84 2.41 -7.19
CA GLY A 66 5.28 1.47 -6.24
C GLY A 66 5.43 1.96 -4.81
N PHE A 67 4.85 1.21 -3.87
CA PHE A 67 4.98 1.42 -2.45
C PHE A 67 4.96 0.08 -1.73
N VAL A 68 5.56 0.04 -0.55
CA VAL A 68 5.58 -1.15 0.30
C VAL A 68 5.53 -0.72 1.76
N PHE A 69 4.72 -1.41 2.54
CA PHE A 69 4.69 -1.24 3.98
C PHE A 69 4.24 -2.53 4.64
N TYR A 70 4.66 -2.72 5.88
CA TYR A 70 4.14 -3.78 6.74
C TYR A 70 3.01 -3.20 7.59
N ASP A 71 1.87 -3.87 7.59
CA ASP A 71 0.83 -3.64 8.59
C ASP A 71 1.12 -4.48 9.84
N ARG A 72 0.52 -4.13 10.98
CA ARG A 72 0.46 -5.04 12.13
C ARG A 72 -0.19 -6.34 11.70
N ILE A 73 0.39 -7.46 12.13
CA ILE A 73 -0.36 -8.71 12.18
C ILE A 73 -1.53 -8.47 13.14
N ILE A 74 -2.73 -8.28 12.60
CA ILE A 74 -3.97 -8.29 13.37
C ILE A 74 -4.02 -9.67 14.03
N PRO A 75 -4.01 -9.78 15.38
CA PRO A 75 -4.12 -11.08 16.03
C PRO A 75 -5.39 -11.75 15.52
N PHE A 76 -5.25 -12.93 14.93
CA PHE A 76 -6.35 -13.71 14.39
C PHE A 76 -7.25 -14.19 15.55
N GLN A 77 -8.14 -13.33 16.02
CA GLN A 77 -9.21 -13.66 16.97
C GLN A 77 -10.53 -13.76 16.21
N TYR A 78 -10.62 -14.68 15.26
CA TYR A 78 -11.88 -15.29 14.83
C TYR A 78 -11.61 -16.72 14.35
N PHE A 79 -11.62 -17.66 15.30
CA PHE A 79 -11.69 -19.09 15.04
C PHE A 79 -13.08 -19.40 14.44
N GLY A 80 -13.17 -19.40 13.11
CA GLY A 80 -14.40 -19.68 12.37
C GLY A 80 -14.08 -20.07 10.94
N ARG A 81 -13.59 -21.31 10.76
CA ARG A 81 -13.42 -22.05 9.48
C ARG A 81 -13.55 -21.23 8.19
N GLN A 82 -12.45 -20.65 7.72
CA GLN A 82 -12.02 -20.67 6.30
C GLN A 82 -10.61 -20.07 6.28
N GLN A 83 -9.60 -20.86 5.93
CA GLN A 83 -8.24 -20.38 5.73
C GLN A 83 -8.23 -19.43 4.52
N LYS A 84 -8.03 -18.13 4.75
CA LYS A 84 -7.51 -17.23 3.71
C LYS A 84 -6.00 -17.13 3.91
N LEU A 85 -5.24 -17.58 2.91
CA LEU A 85 -3.79 -17.51 2.88
C LEU A 85 -3.34 -16.04 3.07
N PRO A 86 -2.32 -15.78 3.90
CA PRO A 86 -1.73 -14.45 3.99
C PRO A 86 -1.11 -14.08 2.64
N ILE A 87 -1.55 -12.96 2.07
CA ILE A 87 -1.00 -12.40 0.83
C ILE A 87 0.35 -11.79 1.21
N PHE A 88 1.43 -12.37 0.68
CA PHE A 88 2.77 -11.79 0.70
C PHE A 88 2.90 -10.76 -0.42
N TRP A 89 3.52 -9.60 -0.11
CA TRP A 89 3.97 -8.59 -1.07
C TRP A 89 5.49 -8.46 -0.98
#